data_AF-A0A1F9Z7Z4-F1
#
_entry.id   AF-A0A1F9Z7Z4-F1
#
_cell.length_a   1.000
_cell.length_b   1.000
_cell.length_c   1.000
_cell.angle_alpha   90.00
_cell.angle_beta   90.00
_cell.angle_gamma   90.00
#
_symmetry.space_group_name_H-M   'P 1'
#
loop_
_entity.id
_entity.type
_entity.pdbx_description
1 polymer ?
#
loop_
_entity_poly.entity_id
_entity_poly.type
_entity_poly.pdbx_seq_one_letter_code
_entity_poly.pdbx_strand_id
1 'polypeptide(L)'
;MAEVEGPASEPGDEWRRFLRSLLPAAILFAILFGGLVGFARTWPPIVAVESDSMAHSDTESAIGAMDTGDLVVVEAIAFREHVVTYLEGRASGRSTYGDFGDVIVFIAPGDPNRPPFIHRALAYIYWNESVAAYDVPDLAALPDADWDAWDAAGVPTNETSALSRFVLHRAGWRRDIDLNANLTMGVDPLLVGTQRDGFLTMGDNSYTLPRKVDGWIIPLSAVLGKARGEIPWFGLVRLTLFPGESACCESWGSTDTIRGAPANSWLALNLSLTAIIGGIAAFVTFDTYVRRHPERWERVRRSWQRLNPWRGKQRSDDRKPPDGGAD
;
A
#
# COMPACT_ATOMS: atom_id res chain seq x y z
N MET A 1 66.73 14.12 3.94
CA MET A 1 65.52 13.39 3.50
C MET A 1 64.40 14.39 3.56
N ALA A 2 64.03 14.96 2.41
CA ALA A 2 62.95 15.93 2.32
C ALA A 2 61.64 15.16 2.12
N GLU A 3 60.73 15.34 3.06
CA GLU A 3 59.36 14.85 3.02
C GLU A 3 58.63 15.68 1.96
N VAL A 4 58.28 15.03 0.85
CA VAL A 4 57.53 15.67 -0.23
C VAL A 4 56.08 15.75 0.23
N GLU A 5 55.70 16.87 0.82
CA GLU A 5 54.29 17.23 1.01
C GLU A 5 53.63 17.31 -0.38
N GLY A 6 52.70 16.38 -0.63
CA GLY A 6 51.86 16.43 -1.82
C GLY A 6 50.99 17.69 -1.81
N PRO A 7 50.64 18.26 -2.97
CA PRO A 7 49.89 19.51 -3.03
C PRO A 7 48.54 19.37 -2.32
N ALA A 8 48.27 20.26 -1.36
CA ALA A 8 46.98 20.39 -0.71
C ALA A 8 45.90 20.63 -1.77
N SER A 9 44.86 19.78 -1.79
CA SER A 9 43.71 19.91 -2.68
C SER A 9 43.02 21.27 -2.45
N GLU A 10 42.78 22.02 -3.53
CA GLU A 10 42.00 23.25 -3.43
C GLU A 10 40.55 22.92 -3.01
N PRO A 11 39.95 23.66 -2.06
CA PRO A 11 38.62 23.36 -1.52
C PRO A 11 37.49 23.33 -2.57
N GLY A 12 37.68 23.98 -3.73
CA GLY A 12 36.73 23.95 -4.85
C GLY A 12 36.68 22.61 -5.61
N ASP A 13 37.77 21.83 -5.59
CA ASP A 13 37.89 20.56 -6.31
C ASP A 13 37.26 19.39 -5.55
N GLU A 14 37.33 19.42 -4.21
CA GLU A 14 36.69 18.43 -3.34
C GLU A 14 35.16 18.50 -3.44
N TRP A 15 34.61 19.72 -3.49
CA TRP A 15 33.17 19.94 -3.66
C TRP A 15 32.64 19.51 -5.03
N ARG A 16 33.40 19.71 -6.09
CA ARG A 16 33.05 19.20 -7.43
C ARG A 16 33.07 17.67 -7.48
N ARG A 17 34.02 17.02 -6.80
CA ARG A 17 34.09 15.55 -6.70
C ARG A 17 32.93 14.99 -5.88
N PHE A 18 32.61 15.62 -4.75
CA PHE A 18 31.48 15.25 -3.91
C PHE A 18 30.13 15.37 -4.65
N LEU A 19 29.88 16.48 -5.36
CA LEU A 19 28.67 16.65 -6.16
C LEU A 19 28.58 15.62 -7.31
N ARG A 20 29.71 15.31 -7.97
CA ARG A 20 29.76 14.24 -8.98
C ARG A 20 29.47 12.86 -8.39
N SER A 21 29.85 12.60 -7.14
CA SER A 21 29.51 11.33 -6.45
C SER A 21 28.04 11.24 -6.05
N LEU A 22 27.34 12.37 -5.89
CA LEU A 22 25.90 12.38 -5.63
C LEU A 22 25.07 12.22 -6.90
N LEU A 23 25.63 12.53 -8.08
CA LEU A 23 24.91 12.50 -9.35
C LEU A 23 24.28 11.13 -9.66
N PRO A 24 24.95 9.97 -9.52
CA PRO A 24 24.31 8.67 -9.75
C PRO A 24 23.18 8.39 -8.76
N ALA A 25 23.33 8.79 -7.50
CA ALA A 25 22.29 8.62 -6.49
C ALA A 25 21.07 9.51 -6.79
N ALA A 26 21.30 10.76 -7.21
CA ALA A 26 20.26 11.68 -7.63
C ALA A 26 19.52 11.18 -8.88
N ILE A 27 20.25 10.61 -9.86
CA ILE A 27 19.64 10.00 -11.06
C ILE A 27 18.80 8.79 -10.67
N LEU A 28 19.33 7.89 -9.83
CA LEU A 28 18.58 6.72 -9.35
C LEU A 28 17.32 7.15 -8.59
N PHE A 29 17.44 8.14 -7.69
CA PHE A 29 16.30 8.70 -6.99
C PHE A 29 15.27 9.30 -7.96
N ALA A 30 15.69 10.09 -8.94
CA ALA A 30 14.80 10.68 -9.93
C ALA A 30 14.08 9.61 -10.76
N ILE A 31 14.76 8.51 -11.11
CA ILE A 31 14.16 7.37 -11.82
C ILE A 31 13.13 6.66 -10.94
N LEU A 32 13.49 6.32 -9.70
CA LEU A 32 12.59 5.61 -8.77
C LEU A 32 11.39 6.47 -8.39
N PHE A 33 11.64 7.72 -7.99
CA PHE A 33 10.60 8.67 -7.60
C PHE A 33 9.73 9.09 -8.79
N GLY A 34 10.35 9.36 -9.94
CA GLY A 34 9.62 9.65 -11.18
C GLY A 34 8.78 8.46 -11.65
N GLY A 35 9.30 7.24 -11.52
CA GLY A 35 8.55 6.01 -11.77
C GLY A 35 7.36 5.84 -10.83
N LEU A 36 7.55 6.07 -9.53
CA LEU A 36 6.48 6.05 -8.54
C LEU A 36 5.39 7.08 -8.85
N VAL A 37 5.76 8.34 -9.09
CA VAL A 37 4.80 9.41 -9.42
C VAL A 37 4.08 9.12 -10.74
N GLY A 38 4.80 8.62 -11.76
CA GLY A 38 4.23 8.25 -13.05
C GLY A 38 3.27 7.06 -12.97
N PHE A 39 3.52 6.12 -12.06
CA PHE A 39 2.62 5.01 -11.75
C PHE A 39 1.40 5.48 -10.94
N ALA A 40 1.63 6.19 -9.84
CA ALA A 40 0.61 6.66 -8.92
C ALA A 40 -0.37 7.65 -9.58
N ARG A 41 0.13 8.58 -10.41
CA ARG A 41 -0.66 9.64 -11.09
C ARG A 41 -1.54 10.46 -10.14
N THR A 42 -1.25 10.43 -8.85
CA THR A 42 -1.94 11.16 -7.78
C THR A 42 -0.91 11.69 -6.80
N TRP A 43 -1.29 12.71 -6.05
CA TRP A 43 -0.47 13.30 -5.00
C TRP A 43 -1.26 13.39 -3.69
N PRO A 44 -0.71 12.89 -2.57
CA PRO A 44 0.58 12.20 -2.44
C PRO A 44 0.54 10.76 -3.00
N PRO A 45 1.63 10.24 -3.60
CA PRO A 45 1.67 8.89 -4.17
C PRO A 45 1.78 7.78 -3.11
N ILE A 46 2.14 8.15 -1.88
CA ILE A 46 2.25 7.26 -0.72
C ILE A 46 1.57 7.95 0.45
N VAL A 47 0.75 7.20 1.18
CA VAL A 47 0.12 7.62 2.44
C VAL A 47 0.52 6.67 3.56
N ALA A 48 0.60 7.15 4.80
CA ALA A 48 0.76 6.25 5.94
C ALA A 48 -0.59 5.94 6.57
N VAL A 49 -0.77 4.70 6.99
CA VAL A 49 -1.94 4.24 7.74
C VAL A 49 -1.81 4.71 9.17
N GLU A 50 -2.70 5.61 9.60
CA GLU A 50 -2.59 6.26 10.91
C GLU A 50 -3.50 5.66 11.99
N SER A 51 -4.41 4.76 11.62
CA SER A 51 -5.42 4.17 12.50
C SER A 51 -5.61 2.68 12.26
N ASP A 52 -6.20 2.01 13.24
CA ASP A 52 -6.54 0.59 13.25
C ASP A 52 -7.83 0.23 12.49
N SER A 53 -8.51 1.22 11.86
CA SER A 53 -9.79 1.00 11.18
C SER A 53 -9.76 -0.03 10.06
N MET A 54 -8.58 -0.32 9.49
CA MET A 54 -8.38 -1.35 8.47
C MET A 54 -7.65 -2.61 8.99
N ALA A 55 -7.28 -2.63 10.27
CA ALA A 55 -6.52 -3.73 10.86
C ALA A 55 -7.37 -4.99 11.02
N HIS A 56 -6.73 -6.16 10.93
CA HIS A 56 -7.39 -7.45 11.17
C HIS A 56 -7.11 -8.01 12.57
N SER A 57 -6.37 -7.26 13.39
CA SER A 57 -6.08 -7.61 14.78
C SER A 57 -5.75 -6.35 15.56
N ASP A 58 -6.24 -6.29 16.81
CA ASP A 58 -6.00 -5.14 17.69
C ASP A 58 -4.60 -5.18 18.32
N THR A 59 -3.88 -6.31 18.22
CA THR A 59 -2.61 -6.53 18.94
C THR A 59 -1.44 -6.90 18.03
N GLU A 60 -1.70 -7.35 16.82
CA GLU A 60 -0.68 -7.91 15.92
C GLU A 60 -0.86 -7.35 14.51
N SER A 61 0.22 -6.88 13.90
CA SER A 61 0.27 -6.59 12.47
C SER A 61 0.53 -7.85 11.64
N ALA A 62 -0.01 -7.89 10.43
CA ALA A 62 0.21 -8.95 9.45
C ALA A 62 0.40 -8.37 8.04
N ILE A 63 1.38 -8.90 7.32
CA ILE A 63 1.61 -8.51 5.91
C ILE A 63 0.39 -8.89 5.08
N GLY A 64 -0.09 -7.94 4.27
CA GLY A 64 -1.28 -8.14 3.45
C GLY A 64 -2.59 -7.87 4.18
N ALA A 65 -2.54 -7.29 5.37
CA ALA A 65 -3.59 -6.46 5.97
C ALA A 65 -3.05 -5.03 6.09
N MET A 66 -3.92 -4.04 6.27
CA MET A 66 -3.46 -2.65 6.43
C MET A 66 -3.47 -2.29 7.91
N ASP A 67 -2.29 -2.26 8.51
CA ASP A 67 -2.13 -1.98 9.93
C ASP A 67 -1.57 -0.58 10.18
N THR A 68 -1.79 -0.09 11.39
CA THR A 68 -1.23 1.19 11.84
C THR A 68 0.29 1.18 11.65
N GLY A 69 0.79 2.16 10.90
CA GLY A 69 2.21 2.30 10.61
C GLY A 69 2.66 1.74 9.27
N ASP A 70 1.77 1.20 8.44
CA ASP A 70 2.13 0.82 7.07
C ASP A 70 2.18 2.05 6.15
N LEU A 71 2.97 1.96 5.07
CA LEU A 71 2.88 2.88 3.95
C LEU A 71 2.17 2.22 2.79
N VAL A 72 1.28 2.96 2.15
CA VAL A 72 0.43 2.44 1.08
C VAL A 72 0.63 3.29 -0.16
N VAL A 73 0.91 2.63 -1.28
CA VAL A 73 1.01 3.30 -2.59
C VAL A 73 -0.39 3.56 -3.11
N VAL A 74 -0.66 4.78 -3.58
CA VAL A 74 -1.98 5.18 -4.10
C VAL A 74 -1.92 5.34 -5.61
N GLU A 75 -2.79 4.64 -6.32
CA GLU A 75 -2.98 4.76 -7.77
C GLU A 75 -4.24 5.58 -8.06
N ALA A 76 -4.12 6.64 -8.85
CA ALA A 76 -5.23 7.47 -9.27
C ALA A 76 -6.31 6.64 -9.99
N ILE A 77 -7.57 6.98 -9.72
CA ILE A 77 -8.71 6.41 -10.43
C ILE A 77 -9.37 7.50 -11.27
N ALA A 78 -9.61 7.21 -12.55
CA ALA A 78 -10.27 8.12 -13.48
C ALA A 78 -11.76 7.79 -13.64
N PHE A 79 -12.11 6.51 -13.47
CA PHE A 79 -13.45 6.00 -13.70
C PHE A 79 -13.83 5.01 -12.58
N ARG A 80 -15.14 4.84 -12.36
CA ARG A 80 -15.72 3.94 -11.35
C ARG A 80 -15.25 2.49 -11.55
N GLU A 81 -15.14 2.05 -12.80
CA GLU A 81 -14.82 0.68 -13.20
C GLU A 81 -13.38 0.28 -12.81
N HIS A 82 -12.53 1.24 -12.42
CA HIS A 82 -11.21 0.94 -11.91
C HIS A 82 -11.22 0.41 -10.47
N VAL A 83 -12.33 0.52 -9.74
CA VAL A 83 -12.46 0.06 -8.37
C VAL A 83 -13.38 -1.16 -8.35
N VAL A 84 -12.89 -2.26 -7.80
CA VAL A 84 -13.76 -3.41 -7.48
C VAL A 84 -14.24 -3.24 -6.05
N THR A 85 -15.55 -3.12 -5.84
CA THR A 85 -16.12 -3.02 -4.49
C THR A 85 -16.10 -4.37 -3.77
N TYR A 86 -16.43 -4.36 -2.48
CA TYR A 86 -16.58 -5.56 -1.67
C TYR A 86 -17.67 -6.48 -2.25
N LEU A 87 -18.83 -5.94 -2.67
CA LEU A 87 -19.89 -6.73 -3.30
C LEU A 87 -19.40 -7.41 -4.59
N GLU A 88 -18.79 -6.65 -5.48
CA GLU A 88 -18.21 -7.16 -6.74
C GLU A 88 -17.07 -8.17 -6.47
N GLY A 89 -16.24 -7.90 -5.47
CA GLY A 89 -15.13 -8.75 -5.03
C GLY A 89 -15.61 -10.07 -4.44
N ARG A 90 -16.70 -10.05 -3.66
CA ARG A 90 -17.34 -11.24 -3.12
C ARG A 90 -17.95 -12.11 -4.21
N ALA A 91 -18.59 -11.49 -5.21
CA ALA A 91 -19.15 -12.19 -6.35
C ALA A 91 -18.07 -12.81 -7.26
N SER A 92 -16.96 -12.09 -7.48
CA SER A 92 -15.88 -12.49 -8.39
C SER A 92 -14.74 -13.28 -7.74
N GLY A 93 -14.67 -13.31 -6.40
CA GLY A 93 -13.56 -13.87 -5.64
C GLY A 93 -12.31 -12.99 -5.57
N ARG A 94 -12.39 -11.72 -5.98
CA ARG A 94 -11.25 -10.79 -5.93
C ARG A 94 -11.09 -10.17 -4.54
N SER A 95 -9.90 -10.28 -3.98
CA SER A 95 -9.54 -9.73 -2.67
C SER A 95 -8.29 -8.85 -2.71
N THR A 96 -8.27 -7.80 -1.88
CA THR A 96 -7.07 -7.02 -1.57
C THR A 96 -7.01 -6.76 -0.07
N TYR A 97 -5.80 -6.75 0.47
CA TYR A 97 -5.54 -6.54 1.90
C TYR A 97 -6.38 -7.47 2.80
N GLY A 98 -6.35 -8.78 2.50
CA GLY A 98 -6.99 -9.82 3.31
C GLY A 98 -8.53 -9.92 3.21
N ASP A 99 -9.20 -9.05 2.45
CA ASP A 99 -10.67 -9.09 2.28
C ASP A 99 -11.12 -8.73 0.85
N PHE A 100 -12.40 -8.91 0.52
CA PHE A 100 -12.96 -8.72 -0.83
C PHE A 100 -12.90 -7.26 -1.29
N GLY A 101 -12.70 -7.07 -2.60
CA GLY A 101 -12.68 -5.75 -3.20
C GLY A 101 -11.40 -4.96 -2.94
N ASP A 102 -11.37 -3.74 -3.45
CA ASP A 102 -10.29 -2.78 -3.41
C ASP A 102 -10.48 -1.80 -2.23
N VAL A 103 -9.37 -1.29 -1.69
CA VAL A 103 -9.36 -0.21 -0.69
C VAL A 103 -9.10 1.12 -1.39
N ILE A 104 -9.90 2.13 -1.05
CA ILE A 104 -9.79 3.48 -1.62
C ILE A 104 -9.32 4.49 -0.60
N VAL A 105 -8.61 5.51 -1.11
CA VAL A 105 -8.12 6.65 -0.34
C VAL A 105 -8.91 7.88 -0.78
N PHE A 106 -9.61 8.53 0.14
CA PHE A 106 -10.53 9.62 -0.19
C PHE A 106 -10.55 10.70 0.88
N ILE A 107 -11.04 11.88 0.52
CA ILE A 107 -11.27 12.96 1.47
C ILE A 107 -12.75 12.93 1.91
N ALA A 108 -12.99 13.06 3.21
CA ALA A 108 -14.36 13.10 3.72
C ALA A 108 -15.15 14.26 3.09
N PRO A 109 -16.39 14.01 2.63
CA PRO A 109 -17.24 15.06 2.09
C PRO A 109 -17.46 16.20 3.09
N GLY A 110 -17.27 17.44 2.65
CA GLY A 110 -17.54 18.65 3.44
C GLY A 110 -16.31 19.27 4.12
N ASP A 111 -15.18 18.56 4.22
CA ASP A 111 -13.93 19.12 4.76
C ASP A 111 -12.71 18.70 3.93
N PRO A 112 -12.32 19.51 2.93
CA PRO A 112 -11.20 19.18 2.05
C PRO A 112 -9.83 19.27 2.74
N ASN A 113 -9.75 19.85 3.93
CA ASN A 113 -8.49 20.05 4.65
C ASN A 113 -8.17 18.91 5.61
N ARG A 114 -9.10 17.99 5.83
CA ARG A 114 -8.86 16.81 6.67
C ARG A 114 -7.89 15.83 6.02
N PRO A 115 -7.11 15.09 6.84
CA PRO A 115 -6.36 13.95 6.36
C PRO A 115 -7.27 12.97 5.59
N PRO A 116 -6.73 12.30 4.56
CA PRO A 116 -7.51 11.33 3.80
C PRO A 116 -7.85 10.10 4.65
N PHE A 117 -9.03 9.54 4.39
CA PHE A 117 -9.48 8.26 4.92
C PHE A 117 -9.06 7.13 3.99
N ILE A 118 -8.78 5.97 4.57
CA ILE A 118 -8.37 4.76 3.85
C ILE A 118 -9.34 3.66 4.25
N HIS A 119 -10.35 3.40 3.43
CA HIS A 119 -11.37 2.38 3.74
C HIS A 119 -11.72 1.53 2.52
N ARG A 120 -12.29 0.37 2.78
CA ARG A 120 -12.74 -0.56 1.75
C ARG A 120 -13.95 0.01 1.03
N ALA A 121 -13.94 -0.02 -0.29
CA ALA A 121 -15.12 0.32 -1.08
C ALA A 121 -16.15 -0.80 -0.92
N LEU A 122 -17.22 -0.56 -0.16
CA LEU A 122 -18.25 -1.57 0.13
C LEU A 122 -19.10 -1.84 -1.12
N ALA A 123 -19.68 -0.79 -1.67
CA ALA A 123 -20.58 -0.82 -2.82
C ALA A 123 -20.53 0.53 -3.53
N TYR A 124 -20.96 0.59 -4.78
CA TYR A 124 -21.25 1.86 -5.43
C TYR A 124 -22.74 1.96 -5.69
N ILE A 125 -23.29 3.09 -5.30
CA ILE A 125 -24.72 3.34 -5.35
C ILE A 125 -25.03 4.44 -6.34
N TYR A 126 -26.16 4.30 -7.00
CA TYR A 126 -26.63 5.26 -8.00
C TYR A 126 -27.87 5.95 -7.47
N TRP A 127 -27.91 7.27 -7.58
CA TRP A 127 -29.08 8.04 -7.19
C TRP A 127 -30.15 7.97 -8.29
N ASN A 128 -31.33 7.51 -7.91
CA ASN A 128 -32.48 7.44 -8.80
C ASN A 128 -33.44 8.60 -8.53
N GLU A 129 -33.34 9.64 -9.37
CA GLU A 129 -34.16 10.86 -9.24
C GLU A 129 -35.66 10.61 -9.34
N SER A 130 -36.09 9.58 -10.08
CA SER A 130 -37.52 9.34 -10.35
C SER A 130 -38.28 8.87 -9.13
N VAL A 131 -37.60 8.12 -8.25
CA VAL A 131 -38.18 7.51 -7.04
C VAL A 131 -37.59 8.07 -5.75
N ALA A 132 -36.63 8.99 -5.86
CA ALA A 132 -35.90 9.60 -4.74
C ALA A 132 -35.26 8.56 -3.79
N ALA A 133 -34.61 7.55 -4.37
CA ALA A 133 -33.96 6.45 -3.65
C ALA A 133 -32.68 6.01 -4.37
N TYR A 134 -31.95 5.04 -3.79
CA TYR A 134 -30.68 4.57 -4.33
C TYR A 134 -30.80 3.18 -4.97
N ASP A 135 -30.11 2.99 -6.08
CA ASP A 135 -29.94 1.70 -6.74
C ASP A 135 -28.58 1.11 -6.36
N VAL A 136 -28.54 -0.18 -6.02
CA VAL A 136 -27.34 -0.94 -5.63
C VAL A 136 -27.25 -2.21 -6.46
N PRO A 137 -26.97 -2.10 -7.78
CA PRO A 137 -27.07 -3.22 -8.72
C PRO A 137 -26.16 -4.41 -8.37
N ASP A 138 -25.02 -4.17 -7.71
CA ASP A 138 -24.03 -5.20 -7.37
C ASP A 138 -24.57 -6.26 -6.39
N LEU A 139 -25.68 -5.98 -5.67
CA LEU A 139 -26.36 -6.98 -4.84
C LEU A 139 -26.90 -8.16 -5.66
N ALA A 140 -27.32 -7.92 -6.90
CA ALA A 140 -27.88 -8.96 -7.78
C ALA A 140 -26.84 -10.02 -8.18
N ALA A 141 -25.55 -9.73 -8.01
CA ALA A 141 -24.46 -10.67 -8.27
C ALA A 141 -24.19 -11.62 -7.09
N LEU A 142 -24.80 -11.37 -5.92
CA LEU A 142 -24.65 -12.19 -4.72
C LEU A 142 -25.81 -13.18 -4.56
N PRO A 143 -25.61 -14.32 -3.88
CA PRO A 143 -26.71 -15.21 -3.53
C PRO A 143 -27.77 -14.50 -2.69
N ASP A 144 -29.06 -14.80 -2.92
CA ASP A 144 -30.18 -14.20 -2.18
C ASP A 144 -30.07 -14.38 -0.65
N ALA A 145 -29.40 -15.42 -0.18
CA ALA A 145 -29.17 -15.66 1.26
C ALA A 145 -28.04 -14.81 1.87
N ASP A 146 -27.36 -13.99 1.06
CA ASP A 146 -26.24 -13.16 1.48
C ASP A 146 -26.68 -11.72 1.79
N TRP A 147 -27.91 -11.32 1.46
CA TRP A 147 -28.40 -9.96 1.69
C TRP A 147 -29.92 -9.88 1.84
N ASP A 148 -30.37 -8.91 2.63
CA ASP A 148 -31.77 -8.48 2.70
C ASP A 148 -31.84 -7.00 2.27
N ALA A 149 -32.90 -6.59 1.55
CA ALA A 149 -33.12 -5.18 1.23
C ALA A 149 -34.54 -4.72 1.51
N TRP A 150 -34.69 -3.41 1.65
CA TRP A 150 -35.98 -2.76 1.82
C TRP A 150 -36.09 -1.63 0.79
N ASP A 151 -37.25 -1.56 0.14
CA ASP A 151 -37.56 -0.50 -0.83
C ASP A 151 -37.73 0.87 -0.15
N ALA A 152 -37.94 1.91 -0.94
CA ALA A 152 -38.17 3.28 -0.47
C ALA A 152 -39.36 3.41 0.52
N ALA A 153 -40.34 2.50 0.48
CA ALA A 153 -41.48 2.46 1.40
C ALA A 153 -41.19 1.67 2.69
N GLY A 154 -40.00 1.06 2.80
CA GLY A 154 -39.59 0.24 3.95
C GLY A 154 -40.15 -1.18 3.90
N VAL A 155 -40.59 -1.66 2.73
CA VAL A 155 -41.08 -3.02 2.52
C VAL A 155 -39.90 -3.91 2.11
N PRO A 156 -39.74 -5.12 2.69
CA PRO A 156 -38.73 -6.07 2.25
C PRO A 156 -38.86 -6.36 0.75
N THR A 157 -37.74 -6.35 0.03
CA THR A 157 -37.71 -6.53 -1.43
C THR A 157 -36.50 -7.35 -1.86
N ASN A 158 -36.66 -8.07 -2.98
CA ASN A 158 -35.56 -8.75 -3.68
C ASN A 158 -35.07 -7.94 -4.88
N GLU A 159 -35.57 -6.72 -5.06
CA GLU A 159 -35.07 -5.79 -6.06
C GLU A 159 -33.77 -5.14 -5.57
N THR A 160 -32.94 -4.70 -6.51
CA THR A 160 -31.69 -3.96 -6.22
C THR A 160 -31.80 -2.48 -6.51
N SER A 161 -32.99 -2.02 -6.89
CA SER A 161 -33.30 -0.63 -7.21
C SER A 161 -34.24 -0.02 -6.19
N ALA A 162 -34.21 1.31 -6.06
CA ALA A 162 -35.07 2.08 -5.19
C ALA A 162 -35.00 1.66 -3.70
N LEU A 163 -33.80 1.36 -3.22
CA LEU A 163 -33.55 0.87 -1.88
C LEU A 163 -33.49 2.01 -0.86
N SER A 164 -34.10 1.76 0.30
CA SER A 164 -33.97 2.59 1.51
C SER A 164 -32.85 2.09 2.42
N ARG A 165 -32.62 0.78 2.46
CA ARG A 165 -31.55 0.13 3.22
C ARG A 165 -31.31 -1.28 2.70
N PHE A 166 -30.11 -1.79 2.96
CA PHE A 166 -29.81 -3.21 2.81
C PHE A 166 -28.98 -3.71 3.99
N VAL A 167 -29.11 -5.00 4.29
CA VAL A 167 -28.26 -5.73 5.22
C VAL A 167 -27.46 -6.73 4.41
N LEU A 168 -26.14 -6.70 4.56
CA LEU A 168 -25.24 -7.67 3.97
C LEU A 168 -24.81 -8.66 5.04
N HIS A 169 -25.14 -9.93 4.87
CA HIS A 169 -24.81 -11.00 5.80
C HIS A 169 -23.42 -11.56 5.55
N ARG A 170 -22.77 -12.05 6.62
CA ARG A 170 -21.40 -12.63 6.54
C ARG A 170 -20.41 -11.68 5.89
N ALA A 171 -20.58 -10.39 6.16
CA ALA A 171 -19.67 -9.35 5.72
C ALA A 171 -18.37 -9.37 6.55
N GLY A 172 -17.45 -8.46 6.24
CA GLY A 172 -16.17 -8.32 6.92
C GLY A 172 -15.19 -9.45 6.66
N TRP A 173 -13.93 -9.24 7.01
CA TRP A 173 -12.84 -10.17 6.72
C TRP A 173 -12.97 -11.52 7.44
N ARG A 174 -13.66 -11.57 8.60
CA ARG A 174 -13.99 -12.81 9.33
C ARG A 174 -15.27 -13.50 8.86
N ARG A 175 -16.08 -12.87 7.99
CA ARG A 175 -17.34 -13.40 7.44
C ARG A 175 -18.43 -13.67 8.49
N ASP A 176 -18.46 -12.89 9.56
CA ASP A 176 -19.30 -13.13 10.74
C ASP A 176 -20.03 -11.87 11.23
N ILE A 177 -20.06 -10.80 10.43
CA ILE A 177 -20.83 -9.58 10.74
C ILE A 177 -21.97 -9.37 9.76
N ASP A 178 -23.09 -8.88 10.29
CA ASP A 178 -24.17 -8.31 9.49
C ASP A 178 -23.94 -6.81 9.39
N LEU A 179 -23.79 -6.34 8.16
CA LEU A 179 -23.53 -4.95 7.86
C LEU A 179 -24.82 -4.29 7.39
N ASN A 180 -25.31 -3.34 8.18
CA ASN A 180 -26.51 -2.57 7.87
C ASN A 180 -26.12 -1.24 7.21
N ALA A 181 -26.48 -1.08 5.94
CA ALA A 181 -26.32 0.15 5.18
C ALA A 181 -27.67 0.85 5.04
N ASN A 182 -27.84 1.97 5.75
CA ASN A 182 -29.02 2.80 5.64
C ASN A 182 -28.81 3.88 4.58
N LEU A 183 -29.63 3.87 3.53
CA LEU A 183 -29.55 4.79 2.38
C LEU A 183 -30.59 5.93 2.46
N THR A 184 -31.43 5.94 3.50
CA THR A 184 -32.47 6.97 3.66
C THR A 184 -31.93 8.32 4.14
N MET A 185 -32.54 9.39 3.63
CA MET A 185 -32.38 10.76 4.15
C MET A 185 -33.34 10.96 5.35
N GLY A 186 -33.02 10.36 6.49
CA GLY A 186 -33.91 10.30 7.67
C GLY A 186 -33.21 10.53 9.01
N VAL A 187 -33.79 10.03 10.11
CA VAL A 187 -33.52 10.39 11.52
C VAL A 187 -32.10 10.08 12.03
N ASP A 188 -31.29 9.41 11.22
CA ASP A 188 -29.91 9.08 11.56
C ASP A 188 -29.10 8.93 10.25
N PRO A 189 -29.15 9.98 9.40
CA PRO A 189 -28.79 9.85 7.99
C PRO A 189 -27.29 9.62 7.89
N LEU A 190 -26.85 8.89 6.87
CA LEU A 190 -25.51 9.13 6.35
C LEU A 190 -25.38 10.66 6.23
N LEU A 191 -24.35 11.26 6.83
CA LEU A 191 -24.00 12.68 6.72
C LEU A 191 -23.62 13.02 5.28
N VAL A 192 -24.50 12.79 4.31
CA VAL A 192 -24.36 13.27 2.95
C VAL A 192 -25.69 13.82 2.48
N GLY A 193 -25.83 15.12 2.71
CA GLY A 193 -26.69 15.96 1.93
C GLY A 193 -26.17 16.05 0.50
N THR A 194 -26.43 15.03 -0.31
CA THR A 194 -26.69 15.20 -1.75
C THR A 194 -27.15 13.91 -2.39
N GLN A 195 -28.20 14.05 -3.17
CA GLN A 195 -28.74 13.13 -4.15
C GLN A 195 -27.71 12.86 -5.26
N ARG A 196 -26.74 11.96 -5.03
CA ARG A 196 -25.66 11.70 -5.99
C ARG A 196 -25.11 10.28 -5.91
N ASP A 197 -24.48 9.87 -6.99
CA ASP A 197 -23.77 8.59 -7.08
C ASP A 197 -22.47 8.61 -6.26
N GLY A 198 -22.06 7.46 -5.76
CA GLY A 198 -20.79 7.34 -5.06
C GLY A 198 -20.56 6.00 -4.38
N PHE A 199 -19.39 5.88 -3.76
CA PHE A 199 -19.00 4.72 -2.98
C PHE A 199 -19.57 4.80 -1.56
N LEU A 200 -20.15 3.70 -1.11
CA LEU A 200 -20.22 3.38 0.31
C LEU A 200 -18.88 2.78 0.73
N THR A 201 -18.43 3.12 1.92
CA THR A 201 -17.12 2.71 2.43
C THR A 201 -17.24 2.10 3.82
N MET A 202 -16.29 1.23 4.17
CA MET A 202 -16.22 0.62 5.49
C MET A 202 -14.78 0.36 5.90
N GLY A 203 -14.50 0.52 7.19
CA GLY A 203 -13.27 -0.02 7.80
C GLY A 203 -13.38 -1.54 8.00
N ASP A 204 -12.26 -2.24 7.83
CA ASP A 204 -12.18 -3.69 8.09
C ASP A 204 -12.26 -3.99 9.59
N ASN A 205 -11.83 -3.09 10.47
CA ASN A 205 -11.96 -3.21 11.92
C ASN A 205 -13.24 -2.54 12.46
N SER A 206 -14.39 -2.85 11.85
CA SER A 206 -15.68 -2.27 12.23
C SER A 206 -16.49 -3.10 13.23
N TYR A 207 -15.91 -4.17 13.80
CA TYR A 207 -16.62 -5.15 14.64
C TYR A 207 -17.23 -4.56 15.90
N THR A 208 -16.51 -3.65 16.55
CA THR A 208 -16.91 -3.00 17.81
C THR A 208 -17.75 -1.74 17.60
N LEU A 209 -17.83 -1.25 16.35
CA LEU A 209 -18.54 -0.02 16.03
C LEU A 209 -20.06 -0.25 15.93
N PRO A 210 -20.87 0.70 16.45
CA PRO A 210 -22.33 0.66 16.31
C PRO A 210 -22.76 0.86 14.85
N ARG A 211 -21.98 1.62 14.08
CA ARG A 211 -22.11 1.77 12.62
C ARG A 211 -20.87 1.19 11.96
N LYS A 212 -21.09 0.22 11.06
CA LYS A 212 -20.00 -0.48 10.36
C LYS A 212 -19.69 0.11 8.99
N VAL A 213 -20.68 0.77 8.40
CA VAL A 213 -20.54 1.57 7.18
C VAL A 213 -20.24 2.99 7.57
N ASP A 214 -19.33 3.62 6.84
CA ASP A 214 -19.05 5.03 6.98
C ASP A 214 -20.31 5.85 6.77
N GLY A 215 -20.41 6.96 7.50
CA GLY A 215 -21.53 7.87 7.44
C GLY A 215 -21.61 8.67 6.13
N TRP A 216 -20.93 8.28 5.06
CA TRP A 216 -20.82 9.09 3.84
C TRP A 216 -20.94 8.30 2.54
N ILE A 217 -21.50 8.97 1.53
CA ILE A 217 -21.41 8.61 0.12
C ILE A 217 -20.23 9.38 -0.49
N ILE A 218 -19.24 8.66 -0.99
CA ILE A 218 -18.01 9.23 -1.52
C ILE A 218 -18.13 9.36 -3.04
N PRO A 219 -18.35 10.57 -3.59
CA PRO A 219 -18.36 10.74 -5.04
C PRO A 219 -16.97 10.43 -5.60
N LEU A 220 -16.90 9.99 -6.86
CA LEU A 220 -15.63 9.68 -7.52
C LEU A 220 -14.63 10.85 -7.45
N SER A 221 -15.12 12.09 -7.50
CA SER A 221 -14.29 13.30 -7.38
C SER A 221 -13.62 13.51 -6.02
N ALA A 222 -14.10 12.85 -4.97
CA ALA A 222 -13.50 12.91 -3.63
C ALA A 222 -12.48 11.80 -3.40
N VAL A 223 -12.37 10.83 -4.32
CA VAL A 223 -11.41 9.73 -4.24
C VAL A 223 -10.08 10.18 -4.81
N LEU A 224 -9.03 10.12 -3.99
CA LEU A 224 -7.65 10.43 -4.40
C LEU A 224 -7.04 9.30 -5.22
N GLY A 225 -7.47 8.06 -4.95
CA GLY A 225 -7.07 6.87 -5.68
C GLY A 225 -7.40 5.59 -4.91
N LYS A 226 -6.86 4.47 -5.38
CA LYS A 226 -6.95 3.16 -4.73
C LYS A 226 -5.59 2.67 -4.27
N ALA A 227 -5.58 1.91 -3.19
CA ALA A 227 -4.38 1.34 -2.60
C ALA A 227 -3.79 0.23 -3.50
N ARG A 228 -2.49 0.31 -3.83
CA ARG A 228 -1.78 -0.61 -4.76
C ARG A 228 -0.42 -1.06 -4.24
N GLY A 229 -0.41 -1.62 -3.05
CA GLY A 229 0.76 -2.19 -2.41
C GLY A 229 1.01 -1.56 -1.05
N GLU A 230 1.73 -2.32 -0.24
CA GLU A 230 2.02 -2.04 1.15
C GLU A 230 3.53 -2.10 1.33
N ILE A 231 4.10 -1.12 2.04
CA ILE A 231 5.44 -1.17 2.60
C ILE A 231 5.23 -1.27 4.12
N PRO A 232 5.29 -2.49 4.67
CA PRO A 232 4.89 -2.73 6.05
C PRO A 232 5.74 -1.92 7.04
N TRP A 233 5.11 -1.36 8.06
CA TRP A 233 5.71 -0.76 9.27
C TRP A 233 6.57 0.50 9.10
N PHE A 234 7.01 0.84 7.88
CA PHE A 234 7.85 2.02 7.62
C PHE A 234 7.13 3.36 7.84
N GLY A 235 5.80 3.36 7.82
CA GLY A 235 4.97 4.52 8.12
C GLY A 235 5.10 4.97 9.56
N LEU A 236 5.45 4.09 10.50
CA LEU A 236 5.73 4.44 11.90
C LEU A 236 6.82 5.51 12.03
N VAL A 237 7.82 5.51 11.13
CA VAL A 237 8.84 6.57 11.11
C VAL A 237 8.20 7.93 10.83
N ARG A 238 7.29 8.01 9.85
CA ARG A 238 6.54 9.24 9.55
C ARG A 238 5.67 9.63 10.74
N LEU A 239 4.90 8.69 11.30
CA LEU A 239 3.94 8.97 12.36
C LEU A 239 4.61 9.48 13.63
N THR A 240 5.78 8.95 13.99
CA THR A 240 6.53 9.42 15.17
C THR A 240 7.27 10.74 14.94
N LEU A 241 7.81 10.99 13.74
CA LEU A 241 8.53 12.23 13.45
C LEU A 241 7.61 13.40 13.10
N PHE A 242 6.46 13.10 12.50
CA PHE A 242 5.48 14.07 12.03
C PHE A 242 4.06 13.58 12.40
N PRO A 243 3.67 13.67 13.67
CA PRO A 243 2.36 13.20 14.12
C PRO A 243 1.23 13.93 13.38
N GLY A 244 0.27 13.15 12.89
CA GLY A 244 -0.95 13.64 12.24
C GLY A 244 -2.07 13.93 13.25
N GLU A 245 -3.27 14.17 12.74
CA GLU A 245 -4.46 14.42 13.57
C GLU A 245 -4.87 13.20 14.41
N SER A 246 -4.56 11.99 13.95
CA SER A 246 -4.76 10.73 14.67
C SER A 246 -3.98 10.68 16.00
N ALA A 247 -2.96 11.53 16.14
CA ALA A 247 -1.98 11.51 17.22
C ALA A 247 -1.33 10.13 17.42
N CYS A 248 -1.35 9.25 16.40
CA CYS A 248 -0.63 8.00 16.52
C CYS A 248 0.85 8.26 16.70
N CYS A 249 1.35 7.46 17.62
CA CYS A 249 2.72 7.07 17.76
C CYS A 249 3.55 8.20 18.40
N GLU A 250 3.06 8.69 19.55
CA GLU A 250 3.66 9.74 20.39
C GLU A 250 5.16 9.54 20.64
N SER A 251 5.62 8.29 20.68
CA SER A 251 7.04 7.96 20.76
C SER A 251 7.36 6.66 20.02
N TRP A 252 8.65 6.47 19.74
CA TRP A 252 9.17 5.25 19.12
C TRP A 252 8.90 4.04 20.01
N GLY A 253 8.18 3.04 19.48
CA GLY A 253 7.76 1.88 20.28
C GLY A 253 6.46 2.08 21.06
N SER A 254 5.66 3.10 20.75
CA SER A 254 4.33 3.27 21.37
C SER A 254 3.37 2.16 20.94
N THR A 255 2.93 1.35 21.90
CA THR A 255 2.02 0.21 21.70
C THR A 255 0.66 0.41 22.37
N ASP A 256 0.25 1.66 22.59
CA ASP A 256 -1.09 1.97 23.10
C ASP A 256 -2.16 1.50 22.10
N THR A 257 -3.29 0.99 22.59
CA THR A 257 -4.36 0.43 21.73
C THR A 257 -5.14 1.49 20.97
N ILE A 258 -5.03 2.77 21.32
CA ILE A 258 -5.77 3.87 20.69
C ILE A 258 -4.83 4.78 19.89
N ARG A 259 -3.62 5.03 20.41
CA ARG A 259 -2.64 5.96 19.84
C ARG A 259 -1.29 5.32 19.55
N GLY A 260 -1.21 4.00 19.56
CA GLY A 260 0.00 3.25 19.26
C GLY A 260 -0.20 2.36 18.05
N ALA A 261 0.86 1.62 17.74
CA ALA A 261 0.85 0.58 16.73
C ALA A 261 1.16 -0.77 17.37
N PRO A 262 0.75 -1.89 16.74
CA PRO A 262 1.08 -3.22 17.23
C PRO A 262 2.57 -3.39 17.57
N ALA A 263 2.85 -4.10 18.67
CA ALA A 263 4.22 -4.27 19.16
C ALA A 263 5.13 -4.95 18.14
N ASN A 264 4.57 -5.89 17.38
CA ASN A 264 5.29 -6.60 16.33
C ASN A 264 5.63 -5.69 15.13
N SER A 265 4.83 -4.66 14.81
CA SER A 265 5.17 -3.64 13.80
C SER A 265 6.44 -2.88 14.18
N TRP A 266 6.56 -2.47 15.44
CA TRP A 266 7.76 -1.80 15.95
C TRP A 266 9.00 -2.69 15.92
N LEU A 267 8.86 -3.95 16.33
CA LEU A 267 9.95 -4.92 16.26
C LEU A 267 10.40 -5.11 14.80
N ALA A 268 9.44 -5.29 13.90
CA ALA A 268 9.72 -5.54 12.50
C ALA A 268 10.34 -4.32 11.79
N LEU A 269 9.91 -3.10 12.13
CA LEU A 269 10.58 -1.88 11.73
C LEU A 269 12.04 -1.84 12.21
N ASN A 270 12.27 -2.07 13.50
CA ASN A 270 13.62 -2.02 14.09
C ASN A 270 14.56 -3.04 13.45
N LEU A 271 14.08 -4.26 13.22
CA LEU A 271 14.82 -5.30 12.51
C LEU A 271 15.11 -4.90 11.05
N SER A 272 14.13 -4.31 10.36
CA SER A 272 14.29 -3.85 8.98
C SER A 272 15.33 -2.73 8.87
N LEU A 273 15.27 -1.73 9.75
CA LEU A 273 16.25 -0.64 9.80
C LEU A 273 17.64 -1.17 10.16
N THR A 274 17.74 -2.10 11.11
CA THR A 274 19.01 -2.73 11.49
C THR A 274 19.60 -3.53 10.33
N ALA A 275 18.77 -4.26 9.58
CA ALA A 275 19.21 -5.01 8.40
C ALA A 275 19.70 -4.07 7.28
N ILE A 276 19.00 -2.96 7.04
CA ILE A 276 19.40 -1.96 6.03
C ILE A 276 20.73 -1.30 6.42
N ILE A 277 20.81 -0.74 7.63
CA ILE A 277 22.01 -0.04 8.12
C ILE A 277 23.19 -1.02 8.24
N GLY A 278 22.95 -2.18 8.83
CA GLY A 278 23.95 -3.24 8.99
C GLY A 278 24.44 -3.78 7.65
N GLY A 279 23.57 -3.95 6.67
CA GLY A 279 23.93 -4.36 5.31
C GLY A 279 24.82 -3.35 4.61
N ILE A 280 24.49 -2.05 4.70
CA ILE A 280 25.32 -0.97 4.16
C ILE A 280 26.70 -0.96 4.85
N ALA A 281 26.73 -1.01 6.19
CA ALA A 281 27.97 -1.03 6.95
C ALA A 281 28.84 -2.25 6.61
N ALA A 282 28.23 -3.43 6.48
CA ALA A 282 28.91 -4.66 6.08
C ALA A 282 29.49 -4.53 4.66
N PHE A 283 28.73 -3.99 3.71
CA PHE A 283 29.20 -3.75 2.35
C PHE A 283 30.39 -2.78 2.30
N VAL A 284 30.31 -1.65 3.01
CA VAL A 284 31.40 -0.66 3.09
C VAL A 284 32.65 -1.28 3.73
N THR A 285 32.48 -2.04 4.81
CA THR A 285 33.58 -2.72 5.49
C THR A 285 34.24 -3.75 4.57
N PHE A 286 33.43 -4.53 3.86
CA PHE A 286 33.89 -5.52 2.88
C PHE A 286 34.63 -4.87 1.71
N ASP A 287 34.07 -3.83 1.09
CA ASP A 287 34.72 -3.08 -0.01
C ASP A 287 36.07 -2.49 0.46
N THR A 288 36.09 -1.89 1.64
CA THR A 288 37.32 -1.35 2.23
C THR A 288 38.35 -2.45 2.47
N TYR A 289 37.93 -3.61 2.98
CA TYR A 289 38.80 -4.77 3.18
C TYR A 289 39.39 -5.27 1.86
N VAL A 290 38.57 -5.42 0.83
CA VAL A 290 38.99 -5.87 -0.51
C VAL A 290 39.99 -4.90 -1.13
N ARG A 291 39.76 -3.58 -1.00
CA ARG A 291 40.70 -2.54 -1.48
C ARG A 291 42.03 -2.56 -0.74
N ARG A 292 42.04 -2.84 0.57
CA ARG A 292 43.27 -2.94 1.38
C ARG A 292 44.04 -4.25 1.15
N HIS A 293 43.37 -5.33 0.76
CA HIS A 293 43.97 -6.65 0.58
C HIS A 293 43.67 -7.27 -0.81
N PRO A 294 44.12 -6.63 -1.91
CA PRO A 294 43.82 -7.08 -3.27
C PRO A 294 44.32 -8.51 -3.54
N GLU A 295 45.49 -8.88 -3.02
CA GLU A 295 46.08 -10.21 -3.25
C GLU A 295 45.30 -11.37 -2.61
N ARG A 296 44.63 -11.11 -1.48
CA ARG A 296 43.74 -12.11 -0.85
C ARG A 296 42.46 -12.25 -1.67
N TRP A 297 41.91 -11.13 -2.14
CA TRP A 297 40.73 -11.15 -3.00
C TRP A 297 40.97 -11.87 -4.33
N GLU A 298 42.13 -11.69 -4.96
CA GLU A 298 42.48 -12.42 -6.18
C GLU A 298 42.56 -13.93 -6.00
N ARG A 299 43.01 -14.42 -4.83
CA ARG A 299 42.99 -15.85 -4.51
C ARG A 299 41.55 -16.36 -4.37
N VAL A 300 40.70 -15.63 -3.64
CA VAL A 300 39.28 -15.98 -3.49
C VAL A 300 38.56 -15.97 -4.84
N ARG A 301 38.80 -14.94 -5.66
CA ARG A 301 38.24 -14.82 -7.02
C ARG A 301 38.68 -15.97 -7.92
N ARG A 302 39.95 -16.38 -7.88
CA ARG A 302 40.46 -17.54 -8.64
C ARG A 302 39.83 -18.85 -8.19
N SER A 303 39.63 -19.05 -6.88
CA SER A 303 38.94 -20.23 -6.35
C SER A 303 37.46 -20.27 -6.78
N TRP A 304 36.77 -19.13 -6.74
CA TRP A 304 35.40 -19.00 -7.24
C TRP A 304 35.27 -19.26 -8.75
N GLN A 305 36.24 -18.80 -9.54
CA GLN A 305 36.28 -19.06 -10.98
C GLN A 305 36.46 -20.55 -11.32
N ARG A 306 37.10 -21.34 -10.46
CA ARG A 306 37.23 -22.80 -10.62
C ARG A 306 35.94 -23.55 -10.31
N LEU A 307 35.04 -22.96 -9.52
CA LEU A 307 33.76 -23.55 -9.12
C LEU A 307 32.60 -23.15 -10.05
N ASN A 308 32.82 -22.21 -10.99
CA ASN A 308 31.77 -21.78 -11.92
C ASN A 308 31.62 -22.79 -13.09
N PRO A 309 30.53 -23.58 -13.16
CA PRO A 309 30.37 -24.65 -14.15
C PRO A 309 30.21 -24.16 -15.60
N TRP A 310 29.90 -22.87 -15.78
CA TRP A 310 29.41 -22.33 -17.05
C TRP A 310 30.49 -21.84 -18.02
N ARG A 311 31.79 -21.97 -17.69
CA ARG A 311 32.90 -21.56 -18.57
C ARG A 311 33.59 -22.69 -19.32
N GLY A 312 33.27 -23.95 -19.04
CA GLY A 312 33.89 -25.11 -19.71
C GLY A 312 33.43 -25.35 -21.15
N LYS A 313 32.31 -24.75 -21.58
CA LYS A 313 31.66 -25.10 -22.85
C LYS A 313 32.16 -24.34 -24.08
N GLN A 314 32.95 -23.28 -23.91
CA GLN A 314 33.51 -22.50 -25.04
C GLN A 314 34.83 -23.04 -25.60
N ARG A 315 35.43 -24.08 -25.00
CA ARG A 315 36.76 -24.57 -25.40
C ARG A 315 36.74 -25.88 -26.19
N SER A 316 35.57 -26.43 -26.49
CA SER A 316 35.42 -27.69 -27.23
C SER A 316 35.17 -27.51 -28.74
N ASP A 317 34.80 -26.32 -29.22
CA ASP A 317 34.55 -26.09 -30.66
C ASP A 317 35.80 -25.73 -31.47
N ASP A 318 36.89 -25.29 -30.81
CA ASP A 318 38.14 -24.91 -31.50
C ASP A 318 39.13 -26.08 -31.71
N ARG A 319 38.74 -27.32 -31.39
CA ARG A 319 39.53 -28.53 -31.68
C ARG A 319 38.85 -29.40 -32.72
N LYS A 320 38.64 -28.85 -33.91
CA LYS A 320 38.52 -29.65 -35.12
C LYS A 320 39.95 -29.91 -35.64
N PRO A 321 40.44 -31.16 -35.70
CA PRO A 321 41.76 -31.44 -36.26
C PRO A 321 41.76 -31.13 -37.76
N PRO A 322 42.91 -30.75 -38.35
CA PRO A 322 43.02 -30.63 -39.79
C PRO A 322 42.91 -32.04 -40.38
N ASP A 323 41.93 -32.25 -41.26
CA ASP A 323 41.82 -33.45 -42.08
C ASP A 323 43.10 -33.59 -42.90
N GLY A 324 43.83 -34.65 -42.63
CA GLY A 324 44.97 -35.09 -43.42
C GLY A 324 44.76 -36.52 -43.88
N GLY A 325 44.70 -36.72 -45.19
CA GLY A 325 45.02 -38.01 -45.82
C GLY A 325 44.21 -38.40 -47.06
N ALA A 326 44.82 -38.16 -48.23
CA ALA A 326 44.85 -38.98 -49.45
C ALA A 326 43.54 -39.45 -50.13
N ASP A 327 43.30 -38.98 -51.34
CA ASP A 327 43.85 -39.58 -52.58
C ASP A 327 44.16 -38.49 -53.62
#